data_AF-A0A2V5PFM8-F1
#
_entry.id   AF-A0A2V5PFM8-F1
#
_cell.length_a   1.000
_cell.length_b   1.000
_cell.length_c   1.000
_cell.angle_alpha   90.00
_cell.angle_beta   90.00
_cell.angle_gamma   90.00
#
_symmetry.space_group_name_H-M   'P 1'
#
loop_
_entity.id
_entity.type
_entity.pdbx_description
1 polymer ?
#
loop_
_entity_poly.entity_id
_entity_poly.type
_entity_poly.pdbx_seq_one_letter_code
_entity_poly.pdbx_strand_id
1 'polypeptide(L)'
;METEASPSPSLVGVLAWVEVNKKWLLLGAGTAVFLTVAIFLFILHQAQKEQTASQALSDVRLPYSAGSAPPTGASDALLRVANDHRGTKAAARALLLSAGVLFAEGTEKGYAEAQKRFAQVSQDYPDSPWVAEANLGVAASLAALGKTAEATAEYEEIRRRFGSSPIIDDVKLALARLYEPQKPEQAFKLYEELMKDNPNTASAMEAGIRQDNLLKVRPELAKLKEPVVPPVTATPLTNQPIKVTPLTNRAATLLSNVSNRVVTNLQPLLLTNRPATSPPAASNAPPAPAPAPAK
;
A
#
# COMPACT_ATOMS: atom_id res chain seq x y z
N MET A 1 40.96 -53.06 -11.48
CA MET A 1 39.60 -52.68 -11.90
C MET A 1 39.68 -51.21 -12.26
N GLU A 2 39.97 -50.91 -13.52
CA GLU A 2 40.04 -49.52 -14.01
C GLU A 2 38.93 -49.37 -15.04
N THR A 3 37.81 -48.80 -14.62
CA THR A 3 36.72 -48.39 -15.51
C THR A 3 37.16 -47.12 -16.23
N GLU A 4 37.75 -47.27 -17.41
CA GLU A 4 37.89 -46.17 -18.36
C GLU A 4 36.49 -45.80 -18.88
N ALA A 5 35.94 -44.70 -18.37
CA ALA A 5 34.76 -44.07 -18.96
C ALA A 5 35.17 -43.40 -20.27
N SER A 6 34.95 -44.07 -21.41
CA SER A 6 35.16 -43.47 -22.72
C SER A 6 34.25 -42.24 -22.88
N PRO A 7 34.78 -41.06 -23.26
CA PRO A 7 33.97 -39.86 -23.43
C PRO A 7 32.97 -40.06 -24.57
N SER A 8 31.71 -39.68 -24.34
CA SER A 8 30.63 -39.88 -25.29
C SER A 8 30.88 -39.08 -26.60
N PRO A 9 30.52 -39.62 -27.79
CA PRO A 9 30.80 -39.01 -29.09
C PRO A 9 30.26 -37.57 -29.25
N SER A 10 29.21 -37.23 -28.50
CA SER A 10 28.62 -35.89 -28.49
C SER A 10 29.50 -34.84 -27.82
N LEU A 11 30.23 -35.20 -26.74
CA LEU A 11 31.13 -34.27 -26.05
C LEU A 11 32.39 -33.96 -26.88
N VAL A 12 32.91 -34.95 -27.60
CA VAL A 12 34.05 -34.77 -28.51
C VAL A 12 33.68 -33.84 -29.67
N GLY A 13 32.47 -34.00 -30.23
CA GLY A 13 31.94 -33.12 -31.28
C GLY A 13 31.75 -31.67 -30.82
N VAL A 14 31.27 -31.46 -29.59
CA VAL A 14 31.16 -30.12 -28.98
C VAL A 14 32.53 -29.48 -28.80
N LEU A 15 33.53 -30.24 -28.31
CA LEU A 15 34.90 -29.73 -28.14
C LEU A 15 35.53 -29.30 -29.48
N ALA A 16 35.39 -30.14 -30.51
CA ALA A 16 35.91 -29.85 -31.85
C ALA A 16 35.24 -28.60 -32.46
N TRP A 17 33.93 -28.44 -32.27
CA TRP A 17 33.21 -27.25 -32.70
C TRP A 17 33.67 -25.99 -31.95
N VAL A 18 33.88 -26.06 -30.63
CA VAL A 18 34.41 -24.94 -29.82
C VAL A 18 35.80 -24.51 -30.30
N GLU A 19 36.67 -25.46 -30.63
CA GLU A 19 38.02 -25.17 -31.16
C GLU A 19 37.96 -24.38 -32.48
N VAL A 20 37.07 -24.79 -33.39
CA VAL A 20 36.84 -24.12 -34.69
C VAL A 20 36.23 -22.73 -34.49
N ASN A 21 35.30 -22.57 -33.54
CA ASN A 21 34.56 -21.34 -33.31
C ASN A 21 35.16 -20.44 -32.22
N LYS A 22 36.36 -20.76 -31.68
CA LYS A 22 36.98 -20.10 -30.53
C LYS A 22 37.07 -18.57 -30.66
N LYS A 23 37.37 -18.03 -31.84
CA LYS A 23 37.44 -16.57 -32.06
C LYS A 23 36.08 -15.89 -31.92
N TRP A 24 35.03 -16.49 -32.46
CA TRP A 24 33.66 -15.98 -32.35
C TRP A 24 33.10 -16.17 -30.93
N LEU A 25 33.44 -17.27 -30.27
CA LEU A 25 33.13 -17.51 -28.85
C LEU A 25 33.82 -16.50 -27.93
N LEU A 26 35.10 -16.21 -28.16
CA LEU A 26 35.86 -15.19 -27.40
C LEU A 26 35.31 -13.79 -27.65
N LEU A 27 34.96 -13.45 -28.89
CA LEU A 27 34.32 -12.18 -29.22
C LEU A 27 32.95 -12.06 -28.52
N GLY A 28 32.12 -13.11 -28.61
CA GLY A 28 30.83 -13.19 -27.94
C GLY A 28 30.95 -13.06 -26.42
N ALA A 29 31.84 -13.82 -25.79
CA ALA A 29 32.12 -13.74 -24.36
C ALA A 29 32.62 -12.35 -23.95
N GLY A 30 33.54 -11.76 -24.72
CA GLY A 30 34.02 -10.40 -24.51
C GLY A 30 32.92 -9.36 -24.57
N THR A 31 32.03 -9.44 -25.58
CA THR A 31 30.87 -8.54 -25.68
C THR A 31 29.89 -8.73 -24.52
N ALA A 32 29.65 -9.96 -24.08
CA ALA A 32 28.77 -10.24 -22.95
C ALA A 32 29.33 -9.65 -21.64
N VAL A 33 30.64 -9.81 -21.38
CA VAL A 33 31.33 -9.21 -20.22
C VAL A 33 31.28 -7.68 -20.29
N PHE A 34 31.54 -7.10 -21.46
CA PHE A 34 31.47 -5.65 -21.64
C PHE A 34 30.05 -5.11 -21.36
N LEU A 35 29.01 -5.76 -21.88
CA LEU A 35 27.61 -5.38 -21.63
C LEU A 35 27.24 -5.50 -20.14
N THR A 36 27.68 -6.57 -19.47
CA THR A 36 27.43 -6.73 -18.02
C THR A 36 28.12 -5.65 -17.20
N VAL A 37 29.38 -5.31 -17.51
CA VAL A 37 30.10 -4.21 -16.85
C VAL A 37 29.42 -2.87 -17.13
N ALA A 38 28.98 -2.61 -18.37
CA ALA A 38 28.28 -1.37 -18.71
C ALA A 38 26.95 -1.23 -17.96
N ILE A 39 26.14 -2.29 -17.89
CA ILE A 39 24.89 -2.31 -17.09
C ILE A 39 25.20 -2.11 -15.61
N PHE A 40 26.22 -2.78 -15.08
CA PHE A 40 26.61 -2.64 -13.68
C PHE A 40 27.02 -1.19 -13.35
N LEU A 41 27.85 -0.56 -14.19
CA LEU A 41 28.23 0.85 -14.02
C LEU A 41 27.02 1.78 -14.12
N PHE A 42 26.07 1.50 -15.02
CA PHE A 42 24.83 2.25 -15.13
C PHE A 42 23.97 2.14 -13.86
N ILE A 43 23.84 0.94 -13.29
CA ILE A 43 23.11 0.72 -12.03
C ILE A 43 23.79 1.48 -10.88
N LEU A 44 25.12 1.43 -10.77
CA LEU A 44 25.86 2.17 -9.76
C LEU A 44 25.67 3.68 -9.89
N HIS A 45 25.69 4.20 -11.12
CA HIS A 45 25.46 5.62 -11.39
C HIS A 45 24.04 6.06 -10.99
N GLN A 46 23.02 5.27 -11.34
CA GLN A 46 21.64 5.55 -10.94
C GLN A 46 21.46 5.45 -9.42
N ALA A 47 22.11 4.50 -8.77
CA ALA A 47 22.08 4.38 -7.31
C ALA A 47 22.71 5.58 -6.61
N GLN A 48 23.83 6.10 -7.12
CA GLN A 48 24.44 7.33 -6.59
C GLN A 48 23.51 8.54 -6.76
N LYS A 49 22.90 8.70 -7.94
CA LYS A 49 21.90 9.76 -8.17
C LYS A 49 20.73 9.66 -7.19
N GLU A 50 20.19 8.46 -6.98
CA GLU A 50 19.08 8.23 -6.07
C GLU A 50 19.43 8.59 -4.62
N GLN A 51 20.65 8.28 -4.18
CA GLN A 51 21.12 8.64 -2.83
C GLN A 51 21.21 10.15 -2.64
N THR A 52 21.81 10.87 -3.60
CA THR A 52 21.92 12.34 -3.54
C THR A 52 20.54 13.01 -3.54
N ALA A 53 19.63 12.52 -4.38
CA ALA A 53 18.26 13.01 -4.45
C ALA A 53 17.49 12.75 -3.14
N SER A 54 17.70 11.58 -2.53
CA SER A 54 17.08 11.22 -1.25
C SER A 54 17.59 12.09 -0.10
N GLN A 55 18.89 12.41 -0.10
CA GLN A 55 19.49 13.34 0.86
C GLN A 55 18.90 14.74 0.70
N ALA A 56 18.91 15.28 -0.52
CA ALA A 56 18.35 16.60 -0.82
C ALA A 56 16.86 16.69 -0.43
N LEU A 57 16.09 15.62 -0.65
CA LEU A 57 14.69 15.55 -0.22
C LEU A 57 14.57 15.59 1.31
N SER A 58 15.43 14.88 2.04
CA SER A 58 15.40 14.84 3.50
C SER A 58 15.81 16.16 4.16
N ASP A 59 16.61 16.99 3.47
CA ASP A 59 17.00 18.31 3.96
C ASP A 59 15.83 19.31 3.96
N VAL A 60 14.81 19.07 3.13
CA VAL A 60 13.58 19.88 3.14
C VAL A 60 12.72 19.47 4.33
N ARG A 61 12.87 20.19 5.44
CA ARG A 61 12.12 19.95 6.68
C ARG A 61 10.64 20.23 6.51
N LEU A 62 9.85 19.17 6.40
CA LEU A 62 8.41 19.19 6.55
C LEU A 62 8.03 18.87 8.00
N PRO A 63 7.01 19.53 8.57
CA PRO A 63 6.54 19.18 9.90
C PRO A 63 6.01 17.75 9.95
N TYR A 64 6.35 17.03 11.02
CA TYR A 64 5.83 15.68 11.27
C TYR A 64 4.37 15.66 11.75
N SER A 65 3.85 16.81 12.22
CA SER A 65 2.47 16.91 12.71
C SER A 65 1.54 17.48 11.64
N ALA A 66 0.47 16.73 11.34
CA ALA A 66 -0.56 17.10 10.37
C ALA A 66 -1.31 18.41 10.69
N GLY A 67 -1.15 18.96 11.90
CA GLY A 67 -1.78 20.21 12.34
C GLY A 67 -0.88 21.44 12.26
N SER A 68 0.39 21.31 11.85
CA SER A 68 1.28 22.48 11.71
C SER A 68 1.47 22.83 10.23
N ALA A 69 1.36 24.13 9.94
CA ALA A 69 1.51 24.63 8.59
C ALA A 69 2.93 24.34 8.08
N PRO A 70 3.09 23.87 6.84
CA PRO A 70 4.40 23.75 6.22
C PRO A 70 5.10 25.12 6.20
N PRO A 71 6.44 25.15 6.30
CA PRO A 71 7.17 26.40 6.25
C PRO A 71 6.96 27.10 4.90
N THR A 72 6.91 28.44 4.91
CA THR A 72 6.77 29.24 3.69
C THR A 72 7.87 28.90 2.68
N GLY A 73 7.49 28.63 1.43
CA GLY A 73 8.43 28.23 0.37
C GLY A 73 8.84 26.75 0.39
N ALA A 74 8.26 25.91 1.25
CA ALA A 74 8.52 24.47 1.27
C ALA A 74 8.16 23.80 -0.06
N SER A 75 7.03 24.18 -0.66
CA SER A 75 6.60 23.68 -1.97
C SER A 75 7.66 23.96 -3.04
N ASP A 76 8.22 25.16 -3.07
CA ASP A 76 9.26 25.55 -4.02
C ASP A 76 10.61 24.86 -3.75
N ALA A 77 10.98 24.67 -2.48
CA ALA A 77 12.17 23.90 -2.12
C ALA A 77 12.07 22.45 -2.61
N LEU A 78 10.93 21.80 -2.39
CA LEU A 78 10.65 20.44 -2.90
C LEU A 78 10.64 20.39 -4.43
N LEU A 79 10.08 21.42 -5.07
CA LEU A 79 10.06 21.50 -6.53
C LEU A 79 11.47 21.63 -7.11
N ARG A 80 12.38 22.37 -6.44
CA ARG A 80 13.80 22.42 -6.84
C ARG A 80 14.43 21.03 -6.77
N VAL A 81 14.25 20.30 -5.66
CA VAL A 81 14.75 18.92 -5.53
C VAL A 81 14.21 18.02 -6.66
N ALA A 82 12.92 18.11 -6.97
CA ALA A 82 12.31 17.35 -8.07
C ALA A 82 12.93 17.68 -9.43
N ASN A 83 13.25 18.95 -9.68
CA ASN A 83 13.83 19.41 -10.94
C ASN A 83 15.32 19.09 -11.07
N ASP A 84 16.08 19.23 -9.99
CA ASP A 84 17.53 19.01 -9.98
C ASP A 84 17.88 17.52 -10.07
N HIS A 85 16.96 16.65 -9.60
CA HIS A 85 17.16 15.20 -9.55
C HIS A 85 16.16 14.41 -10.42
N ARG A 86 15.74 14.96 -11.57
CA ARG A 86 14.78 14.29 -12.48
C ARG A 86 15.16 12.85 -12.82
N GLY A 87 14.16 11.99 -12.88
CA GLY A 87 14.30 10.56 -13.17
C GLY A 87 14.64 9.69 -11.95
N THR A 88 14.79 10.27 -10.75
CA THR A 88 14.93 9.53 -9.48
C THR A 88 13.58 9.29 -8.81
N LYS A 89 13.47 8.26 -7.95
CA LYS A 89 12.26 8.02 -7.16
C LYS A 89 12.06 9.12 -6.11
N ALA A 90 13.16 9.62 -5.56
CA ALA A 90 13.17 10.78 -4.67
C ALA A 90 12.61 12.03 -5.36
N ALA A 91 12.91 12.30 -6.63
CA ALA A 91 12.31 13.42 -7.36
C ALA A 91 10.80 13.26 -7.56
N ALA A 92 10.32 12.06 -7.88
CA ALA A 92 8.88 11.78 -7.94
C ALA A 92 8.19 12.05 -6.59
N ARG A 93 8.81 11.61 -5.50
CA ARG A 93 8.32 11.87 -4.14
C ARG A 93 8.37 13.36 -3.78
N ALA A 94 9.44 14.05 -4.14
CA ALA A 94 9.59 15.48 -3.92
C ALA A 94 8.49 16.27 -4.64
N LEU A 95 8.18 15.89 -5.89
CA LEU A 95 7.11 16.49 -6.68
C LEU A 95 5.72 16.23 -6.06
N LEU A 96 5.46 14.99 -5.62
CA LEU A 96 4.24 14.63 -4.89
C LEU A 96 4.07 15.48 -3.61
N LEU A 97 5.13 15.59 -2.80
CA LEU A 97 5.10 16.37 -1.56
C LEU A 97 4.94 17.86 -1.84
N SER A 98 5.59 18.37 -2.88
CA SER A 98 5.47 19.75 -3.33
C SER A 98 4.03 20.11 -3.67
N ALA A 99 3.34 19.22 -4.39
CA ALA A 99 1.92 19.34 -4.69
C ALA A 99 1.06 19.26 -3.42
N GLY A 100 1.37 18.35 -2.50
CA GLY A 100 0.69 18.22 -1.21
C GLY A 100 0.78 19.49 -0.34
N VAL A 101 1.95 20.15 -0.32
CA VAL A 101 2.12 21.43 0.38
C VAL A 101 1.22 22.50 -0.22
N LEU A 102 1.19 22.65 -1.55
CA LEU A 102 0.30 23.61 -2.23
C LEU A 102 -1.18 23.31 -1.99
N PHE A 103 -1.56 22.03 -1.95
CA PHE A 103 -2.92 21.63 -1.62
C PHE A 103 -3.28 22.03 -0.18
N ALA A 104 -2.36 21.83 0.76
CA ALA A 104 -2.55 22.18 2.17
C ALA A 104 -2.65 23.69 2.43
N GLU A 105 -2.12 24.54 1.53
CA GLU A 105 -2.29 26.00 1.61
C GLU A 105 -3.78 26.42 1.51
N GLY A 106 -4.63 25.59 0.88
CA GLY A 106 -6.07 25.79 0.89
C GLY A 106 -6.57 26.96 0.02
N THR A 107 -5.75 27.48 -0.88
CA THR A 107 -6.12 28.58 -1.79
C THR A 107 -6.52 28.03 -3.15
N GLU A 108 -7.43 28.71 -3.88
CA GLU A 108 -7.81 28.31 -5.24
C GLU A 108 -6.59 28.18 -6.17
N LYS A 109 -5.65 29.13 -6.06
CA LYS A 109 -4.39 29.08 -6.81
C LYS A 109 -3.54 27.88 -6.39
N GLY A 110 -3.43 27.61 -5.10
CA GLY A 110 -2.74 26.45 -4.54
C GLY A 110 -3.32 25.14 -5.06
N TYR A 111 -4.64 24.99 -5.09
CA TYR A 111 -5.30 23.81 -5.64
C TYR A 111 -5.03 23.62 -7.13
N ALA A 112 -5.07 24.69 -7.92
CA ALA A 112 -4.77 24.64 -9.35
C ALA A 112 -3.31 24.28 -9.65
N GLU A 113 -2.35 24.81 -8.87
CA GLU A 113 -0.94 24.44 -9.00
C GLU A 113 -0.66 23.03 -8.48
N ALA A 114 -1.30 22.62 -7.38
CA ALA A 114 -1.22 21.27 -6.84
C ALA A 114 -1.72 20.25 -7.87
N GLN A 115 -2.86 20.51 -8.52
CA GLN A 115 -3.40 19.66 -9.58
C GLN A 115 -2.36 19.41 -10.67
N LYS A 116 -1.69 20.48 -11.14
CA LYS A 116 -0.64 20.38 -12.17
C LYS A 116 0.54 19.55 -11.69
N ARG A 117 1.06 19.81 -10.49
CA ARG A 117 2.22 19.09 -9.94
C ARG A 117 1.91 17.62 -9.65
N PHE A 118 0.70 17.31 -9.17
CA PHE A 118 0.25 15.93 -9.02
C PHE A 118 0.17 15.21 -10.37
N ALA A 119 -0.45 15.83 -11.38
CA ALA A 119 -0.55 15.25 -12.71
C ALA A 119 0.83 14.99 -13.36
N GLN A 120 1.82 15.85 -13.08
CA GLN A 120 3.19 15.67 -13.54
C GLN A 120 3.84 14.40 -12.99
N VAL A 121 3.48 13.92 -11.79
CA VAL A 121 4.04 12.65 -11.26
C VAL A 121 3.69 11.49 -12.18
N SER A 122 2.43 11.40 -12.61
CA SER A 122 1.97 10.34 -13.53
C SER A 122 2.53 10.47 -14.94
N GLN A 123 2.88 11.69 -15.38
CA GLN A 123 3.44 11.95 -16.71
C GLN A 123 4.95 11.68 -16.77
N ASP A 124 5.70 12.21 -15.81
CA ASP A 124 7.16 12.16 -15.80
C ASP A 124 7.69 10.89 -15.12
N TYR A 125 6.88 10.26 -14.25
CA TYR A 125 7.27 9.08 -13.46
C TYR A 125 6.18 7.99 -13.46
N PRO A 126 5.81 7.43 -14.63
CA PRO A 126 4.71 6.46 -14.74
C PRO A 126 4.93 5.15 -13.96
N ASP A 127 6.19 4.77 -13.72
CA ASP A 127 6.55 3.58 -12.95
C ASP A 127 6.74 3.86 -11.44
N SER A 128 6.46 5.09 -11.00
CA SER A 128 6.61 5.49 -9.60
C SER A 128 5.56 4.79 -8.73
N PRO A 129 5.92 4.34 -7.51
CA PRO A 129 4.93 3.83 -6.56
C PRO A 129 3.92 4.91 -6.13
N TRP A 130 4.21 6.19 -6.36
CA TRP A 130 3.41 7.35 -5.95
C TRP A 130 2.33 7.76 -6.97
N VAL A 131 2.17 7.03 -8.07
CA VAL A 131 1.21 7.39 -9.13
C VAL A 131 -0.22 7.33 -8.61
N ALA A 132 -0.56 6.35 -7.77
CA ALA A 132 -1.91 6.24 -7.22
C ALA A 132 -2.23 7.44 -6.31
N GLU A 133 -1.31 7.77 -5.39
CA GLU A 133 -1.39 8.92 -4.48
C GLU A 133 -1.43 10.24 -5.24
N ALA A 134 -0.67 10.37 -6.33
CA ALA A 134 -0.68 11.56 -7.17
C ALA A 134 -2.04 11.74 -7.86
N ASN A 135 -2.61 10.69 -8.45
CA ASN A 135 -3.94 10.76 -9.06
C ASN A 135 -5.02 11.09 -8.01
N LEU A 136 -4.91 10.55 -6.79
CA LEU A 136 -5.76 10.95 -5.67
C LEU A 136 -5.67 12.46 -5.40
N GLY A 137 -4.45 13.00 -5.41
CA GLY A 137 -4.19 14.44 -5.29
C GLY A 137 -4.81 15.26 -6.43
N VAL A 138 -4.75 14.79 -7.68
CA VAL A 138 -5.43 15.42 -8.83
C VAL A 138 -6.94 15.49 -8.58
N ALA A 139 -7.56 14.38 -8.21
CA ALA A 139 -8.99 14.30 -7.95
C ALA A 139 -9.41 15.20 -6.78
N ALA A 140 -8.61 15.22 -5.69
CA ALA A 140 -8.86 16.07 -4.54
C ALA A 140 -8.73 17.57 -4.89
N SER A 141 -7.72 17.95 -5.67
CA SER A 141 -7.59 19.33 -6.17
C SER A 141 -8.77 19.74 -7.04
N LEU A 142 -9.23 18.87 -7.94
CA LEU A 142 -10.41 19.13 -8.77
C LEU A 142 -11.66 19.34 -7.91
N ALA A 143 -11.86 18.49 -6.89
CA ALA A 143 -12.97 18.61 -5.96
C ALA A 143 -12.92 19.95 -5.19
N ALA A 144 -11.75 20.34 -4.71
CA ALA A 144 -11.53 21.60 -3.99
C ALA A 144 -11.74 22.84 -4.88
N LEU A 145 -11.50 22.73 -6.19
CA LEU A 145 -11.80 23.75 -7.19
C LEU A 145 -13.28 23.79 -7.61
N GLY A 146 -14.16 22.99 -6.98
CA GLY A 146 -15.57 22.91 -7.32
C GLY A 146 -15.88 22.17 -8.63
N LYS A 147 -14.87 21.54 -9.25
CA LYS A 147 -15.01 20.77 -10.49
C LYS A 147 -15.50 19.36 -10.22
N THR A 148 -16.69 19.25 -9.62
CA THR A 148 -17.22 17.97 -9.10
C THR A 148 -17.29 16.86 -10.15
N ALA A 149 -17.73 17.16 -11.37
CA ALA A 149 -17.84 16.16 -12.43
C ALA A 149 -16.47 15.59 -12.85
N GLU A 150 -15.46 16.45 -13.01
CA GLU A 150 -14.08 16.05 -13.30
C GLU A 150 -13.50 15.23 -12.15
N ALA A 151 -13.69 15.67 -10.90
CA ALA A 151 -13.22 14.97 -9.72
C ALA A 151 -13.82 13.57 -9.57
N THR A 152 -15.14 13.44 -9.75
CA THR A 152 -15.83 12.14 -9.74
C THR A 152 -15.29 11.19 -10.80
N ALA A 153 -15.07 11.69 -12.03
CA ALA A 153 -14.53 10.86 -13.11
C ALA A 153 -13.12 10.34 -12.76
N GLU A 154 -12.27 11.20 -12.19
CA GLU A 154 -10.92 10.84 -11.76
C GLU A 154 -10.93 9.82 -10.61
N TYR A 155 -11.76 10.02 -9.58
CA TYR A 155 -11.91 9.05 -8.49
C TYR A 155 -12.36 7.67 -8.97
N GLU A 156 -13.32 7.62 -9.90
CA GLU A 156 -13.77 6.34 -10.48
C GLU A 156 -12.68 5.68 -11.32
N GLU A 157 -11.85 6.46 -12.03
CA GLU A 157 -10.70 5.93 -12.74
C GLU A 157 -9.66 5.34 -11.78
N ILE A 158 -9.41 6.01 -10.65
CA ILE A 158 -8.53 5.48 -9.61
C ILE A 158 -9.08 4.17 -9.05
N ARG A 159 -10.39 4.07 -8.80
CA ARG A 159 -11.01 2.81 -8.35
C ARG A 159 -10.84 1.67 -9.35
N ARG A 160 -10.94 1.97 -10.65
CA ARG A 160 -10.74 0.98 -11.72
C ARG A 160 -9.29 0.53 -11.83
N ARG A 161 -8.34 1.46 -11.80
CA ARG A 161 -6.92 1.17 -12.06
C ARG A 161 -6.12 0.75 -10.82
N PHE A 162 -6.47 1.29 -9.66
CA PHE A 162 -5.74 1.16 -8.41
C PHE A 162 -6.62 0.59 -7.28
N GLY A 163 -7.60 -0.25 -7.62
CA GLY A 163 -8.58 -0.82 -6.67
C GLY A 163 -7.98 -1.64 -5.52
N SER A 164 -6.74 -2.12 -5.64
CA SER A 164 -6.00 -2.83 -4.58
C SER A 164 -4.98 -1.95 -3.85
N SER A 165 -4.88 -0.67 -4.19
CA SER A 165 -3.94 0.26 -3.56
C SER A 165 -4.41 0.65 -2.14
N PRO A 166 -3.51 0.88 -1.18
CA PRO A 166 -3.86 1.34 0.17
C PRO A 166 -4.71 2.62 0.19
N ILE A 167 -4.62 3.46 -0.85
CA ILE A 167 -5.40 4.70 -0.95
C ILE A 167 -6.88 4.49 -1.30
N ILE A 168 -7.30 3.26 -1.61
CA ILE A 168 -8.63 3.01 -2.17
C ILE A 168 -9.76 3.38 -1.20
N ASP A 169 -9.53 3.26 0.11
CA ASP A 169 -10.50 3.67 1.11
C ASP A 169 -10.70 5.19 1.10
N ASP A 170 -9.62 5.96 1.00
CA ASP A 170 -9.70 7.43 0.92
C ASP A 170 -10.40 7.88 -0.37
N VAL A 171 -10.15 7.18 -1.48
CA VAL A 171 -10.84 7.39 -2.76
C VAL A 171 -12.33 7.12 -2.64
N LYS A 172 -12.72 5.97 -2.06
CA LYS A 172 -14.13 5.61 -1.87
C LYS A 172 -14.84 6.62 -0.97
N LEU A 173 -14.20 7.06 0.12
CA LEU A 173 -14.75 8.06 1.03
C LEU A 173 -14.95 9.41 0.32
N ALA A 174 -13.94 9.90 -0.40
CA ALA A 174 -14.01 11.17 -1.11
C ALA A 174 -15.07 11.15 -2.22
N LEU A 175 -15.13 10.05 -2.99
CA LEU A 175 -16.14 9.85 -4.02
C LEU A 175 -17.57 9.81 -3.42
N ALA A 176 -17.76 9.11 -2.31
CA ALA A 176 -19.04 9.05 -1.63
C ALA A 176 -19.50 10.43 -1.14
N ARG A 177 -18.60 11.26 -0.59
CA ARG A 177 -18.89 12.66 -0.23
C ARG A 177 -19.36 13.49 -1.43
N LEU A 178 -18.76 13.30 -2.60
CA LEU A 178 -19.21 13.98 -3.83
C LEU A 178 -20.58 13.48 -4.31
N TYR A 179 -20.92 12.22 -4.04
CA TYR A 179 -22.22 11.64 -4.37
C TYR A 179 -23.34 11.99 -3.38
N GLU A 180 -23.06 12.32 -2.12
CA GLU A 180 -24.09 12.67 -1.13
C GLU A 180 -25.18 13.64 -1.65
N PRO A 181 -24.84 14.79 -2.28
CA PRO A 181 -25.86 15.73 -2.75
C PRO A 181 -26.60 15.28 -4.02
N GLN A 182 -25.96 14.48 -4.89
CA GLN A 182 -26.47 14.19 -6.24
C GLN A 182 -27.04 12.76 -6.38
N LYS A 183 -26.44 11.79 -5.69
CA LYS A 183 -26.66 10.35 -5.82
C LYS A 183 -26.51 9.68 -4.44
N PRO A 184 -27.40 9.99 -3.48
CA PRO A 184 -27.26 9.54 -2.10
C PRO A 184 -27.29 8.01 -1.96
N GLU A 185 -27.96 7.29 -2.84
CA GLU A 185 -27.97 5.82 -2.87
C GLU A 185 -26.58 5.25 -3.20
N GLN A 186 -25.83 5.93 -4.09
CA GLN A 186 -24.47 5.52 -4.46
C GLN A 186 -23.48 5.86 -3.34
N ALA A 187 -23.61 7.05 -2.73
CA ALA A 187 -22.82 7.42 -1.56
C ALA A 187 -23.02 6.42 -0.41
N PHE A 188 -24.27 6.03 -0.15
CA PHE A 188 -24.63 5.08 0.88
C PHE A 188 -23.97 3.71 0.69
N LYS A 189 -23.99 3.18 -0.53
CA LYS A 189 -23.34 1.91 -0.89
C LYS A 189 -21.83 1.99 -0.74
N LEU A 190 -21.21 3.09 -1.17
CA LEU A 190 -19.76 3.27 -1.00
C LEU A 190 -19.36 3.30 0.48
N TYR A 191 -20.15 3.95 1.34
CA TYR A 191 -19.89 3.91 2.79
C TYR A 191 -20.03 2.51 3.37
N GLU A 192 -21.02 1.75 2.92
CA GLU A 192 -21.19 0.35 3.33
C GLU A 192 -20.01 -0.53 2.88
N GLU A 193 -19.60 -0.43 1.62
CA GLU A 193 -18.41 -1.12 1.10
C GLU A 193 -17.18 -0.81 1.95
N LEU A 194 -16.96 0.45 2.31
CA LEU A 194 -15.79 0.89 3.06
C LEU A 194 -15.77 0.31 4.48
N MET A 195 -16.91 0.31 5.16
CA MET A 195 -17.04 -0.31 6.49
C MET A 195 -16.93 -1.84 6.44
N LYS A 196 -17.35 -2.48 5.35
CA LYS A 196 -17.30 -3.93 5.19
C LYS A 196 -15.90 -4.42 4.84
N ASP A 197 -15.25 -3.75 3.91
CA ASP A 197 -13.94 -4.16 3.39
C ASP A 197 -12.83 -3.90 4.41
N ASN A 198 -12.83 -2.72 5.07
CA ASN A 198 -11.75 -2.27 5.93
C ASN A 198 -12.25 -1.53 7.19
N PRO A 199 -12.94 -2.20 8.12
CA PRO A 199 -13.64 -1.55 9.25
C PRO A 199 -12.74 -0.74 10.20
N ASN A 200 -11.42 -0.99 10.21
CA ASN A 200 -10.48 -0.39 11.16
C ASN A 200 -9.72 0.83 10.59
N THR A 201 -10.13 1.39 9.44
CA THR A 201 -9.50 2.59 8.88
C THR A 201 -10.19 3.87 9.32
N ALA A 202 -9.46 4.98 9.33
CA ALA A 202 -10.04 6.30 9.60
C ALA A 202 -11.20 6.60 8.65
N SER A 203 -11.05 6.22 7.39
CA SER A 203 -12.07 6.36 6.36
C SER A 203 -13.31 5.51 6.64
N ALA A 204 -13.17 4.30 7.19
CA ALA A 204 -14.32 3.46 7.59
C ALA A 204 -15.10 4.03 8.77
N MET A 205 -14.39 4.55 9.77
CA MET A 205 -15.02 5.23 10.90
C MET A 205 -15.80 6.47 10.44
N GLU A 206 -15.21 7.28 9.56
CA GLU A 206 -15.91 8.45 9.02
C GLU A 206 -17.09 8.05 8.12
N ALA A 207 -16.94 7.01 7.30
CA ALA A 207 -17.99 6.49 6.46
C ALA A 207 -19.23 6.08 7.29
N GLY A 208 -19.03 5.42 8.43
CA GLY A 208 -20.14 5.07 9.34
C GLY A 208 -20.87 6.30 9.87
N ILE A 209 -20.14 7.31 10.35
CA ILE A 209 -20.72 8.57 10.84
C ILE A 209 -21.53 9.27 9.74
N ARG A 210 -20.97 9.35 8.52
CA ARG A 210 -21.64 9.98 7.39
C ARG A 210 -22.87 9.21 6.93
N GLN A 211 -22.78 7.88 6.88
CA GLN A 211 -23.91 7.03 6.53
C GLN A 211 -25.06 7.18 7.52
N ASP A 212 -24.78 7.25 8.82
CA ASP A 212 -25.78 7.48 9.86
C ASP A 212 -26.42 8.87 9.73
N ASN A 213 -25.61 9.90 9.45
CA ASN A 213 -26.13 11.24 9.19
C ASN A 213 -27.01 11.28 7.92
N LEU A 214 -26.62 10.54 6.88
CA LEU A 214 -27.39 10.42 5.65
C LEU A 214 -28.74 9.72 5.92
N LEU A 215 -28.80 8.71 6.78
CA LEU A 215 -30.04 8.05 7.19
C LEU A 215 -30.99 8.95 8.00
N LYS A 216 -30.44 9.83 8.84
CA LYS A 216 -31.27 10.80 9.59
C LYS A 216 -31.98 11.76 8.66
N VAL A 217 -31.29 12.20 7.60
CA VAL A 217 -31.87 13.10 6.60
C VAL A 217 -32.76 12.34 5.60
N ARG A 218 -32.39 11.08 5.30
CA ARG A 218 -33.04 10.22 4.29
C ARG A 218 -33.28 8.79 4.82
N PRO A 219 -34.30 8.59 5.67
CA PRO A 219 -34.59 7.29 6.27
C PRO A 219 -34.92 6.19 5.24
N GLU A 220 -35.35 6.57 4.04
CA GLU A 220 -35.65 5.66 2.94
C GLU A 220 -34.45 4.83 2.49
N LEU A 221 -33.23 5.31 2.71
CA LEU A 221 -31.99 4.59 2.37
C LEU A 221 -31.75 3.38 3.28
N ALA A 222 -32.44 3.28 4.43
CA ALA A 222 -32.34 2.11 5.31
C ALA A 222 -32.74 0.81 4.59
N LYS A 223 -33.64 0.89 3.61
CA LYS A 223 -34.06 -0.25 2.77
C LYS A 223 -32.89 -0.86 1.98
N LEU A 224 -31.82 -0.10 1.75
CA LEU A 224 -30.62 -0.60 1.08
C LEU A 224 -29.77 -1.51 1.99
N LYS A 225 -29.91 -1.40 3.32
CA LYS A 225 -29.25 -2.27 4.30
C LYS A 225 -30.00 -3.59 4.52
N GLU A 226 -31.29 -3.64 4.19
CA GLU A 226 -32.07 -4.86 4.36
C GLU A 226 -31.49 -5.93 3.42
N PRO A 227 -31.00 -7.08 3.95
CA PRO A 227 -30.61 -8.18 3.10
C PRO A 227 -31.80 -8.51 2.22
N VAL A 228 -31.60 -8.65 0.92
CA VAL A 228 -32.61 -9.25 0.04
C VAL A 228 -32.83 -10.66 0.56
N VAL A 229 -33.81 -10.82 1.46
CA VAL A 229 -34.29 -12.13 1.88
C VAL A 229 -34.91 -12.67 0.59
N PRO A 230 -34.32 -13.68 -0.08
CA PRO A 230 -35.04 -14.34 -1.16
C PRO A 230 -36.37 -14.77 -0.56
N PRO A 231 -37.51 -14.61 -1.27
CA PRO A 231 -38.80 -15.02 -0.74
C PRO A 231 -38.62 -16.44 -0.23
N VAL A 232 -38.70 -16.62 1.09
CA VAL A 232 -38.71 -17.93 1.69
C VAL A 232 -39.96 -18.56 1.10
N THR A 233 -39.75 -19.37 0.06
CA THR A 233 -40.80 -20.20 -0.46
C THR A 233 -41.03 -21.15 0.69
N ALA A 234 -42.03 -20.84 1.51
CA ALA A 234 -42.47 -21.71 2.57
C ALA A 234 -42.93 -22.99 1.86
N THR A 235 -42.02 -23.94 1.70
CA THR A 235 -42.39 -25.31 1.37
C THR A 235 -43.34 -25.73 2.47
N PRO A 236 -44.63 -25.98 2.18
CA PRO A 236 -45.53 -26.49 3.19
C PRO A 236 -44.92 -27.78 3.72
N LEU A 237 -44.77 -27.87 5.05
CA LEU A 237 -44.40 -29.09 5.74
C LEU A 237 -45.44 -30.16 5.37
N THR A 238 -45.11 -30.98 4.38
CA THR A 238 -45.87 -32.18 4.08
C THR A 238 -45.61 -33.14 5.23
N ASN A 239 -46.66 -33.44 5.98
CA ASN A 239 -46.70 -34.44 7.03
C ASN A 239 -46.30 -35.80 6.45
N GLN A 240 -45.00 -36.14 6.51
CA GLN A 240 -44.55 -37.50 6.29
C GLN A 240 -44.91 -38.32 7.54
N PRO A 241 -45.58 -39.47 7.40
CA PRO A 241 -45.90 -40.31 8.55
C PRO A 241 -44.61 -40.77 9.23
N ILE A 242 -44.52 -40.49 10.52
CA ILE A 242 -43.41 -40.88 11.40
C ILE A 242 -43.31 -42.40 11.39
N LYS A 243 -42.26 -42.95 10.75
CA LYS A 243 -41.91 -44.36 10.91
C LYS A 243 -41.21 -44.51 12.26
N VAL A 244 -41.97 -44.95 13.26
CA VAL A 244 -41.46 -45.26 14.60
C VAL A 244 -40.56 -46.49 14.49
N THR A 245 -39.24 -46.28 14.55
CA THR A 245 -38.28 -47.35 14.77
C THR A 245 -38.08 -47.50 16.28
N PRO A 246 -38.23 -48.69 16.88
CA PRO A 246 -38.13 -48.84 18.33
C PRO A 246 -36.71 -48.54 18.82
N LEU A 247 -36.64 -47.74 19.89
CA LEU A 247 -35.41 -47.41 20.61
C LEU A 247 -34.78 -48.67 21.20
N THR A 248 -33.57 -49.01 20.75
CA THR A 248 -32.64 -49.82 21.55
C THR A 248 -31.74 -48.86 22.32
N ASN A 249 -31.84 -48.92 23.64
CA ASN A 249 -31.04 -48.16 24.58
C ASN A 249 -29.54 -48.38 24.37
N ARG A 250 -28.78 -47.30 24.13
CA ARG A 250 -27.43 -47.19 24.65
C ARG A 250 -27.17 -45.76 25.11
N ALA A 251 -27.15 -45.61 26.42
CA ALA A 251 -26.92 -44.37 27.13
C ALA A 251 -25.44 -43.91 27.06
N ALA A 252 -25.26 -42.62 27.34
CA ALA A 252 -24.01 -41.88 27.61
C ALA A 252 -23.15 -41.58 26.36
N THR A 253 -23.04 -40.35 25.88
CA THR A 253 -22.61 -39.16 26.63
C THR A 253 -22.98 -37.88 25.85
N LEU A 254 -23.85 -37.04 26.43
CA LEU A 254 -23.92 -35.61 26.12
C LEU A 254 -22.87 -34.93 27.02
N LEU A 255 -22.03 -34.08 26.46
CA LEU A 255 -21.93 -32.61 26.61
C LEU A 255 -20.58 -32.28 25.92
N SER A 256 -20.32 -31.22 25.18
CA SER A 256 -21.00 -29.98 24.85
C SER A 256 -20.02 -29.21 23.96
N ASN A 257 -20.55 -28.44 23.00
CA ASN A 257 -20.00 -27.19 22.48
C ASN A 257 -18.63 -27.13 21.78
N VAL A 258 -18.71 -26.66 20.53
CA VAL A 258 -18.02 -25.47 20.00
C VAL A 258 -16.49 -25.51 19.94
N SER A 259 -16.00 -25.16 18.74
CA SER A 259 -14.60 -24.83 18.40
C SER A 259 -13.67 -26.02 18.19
N ASN A 260 -13.61 -26.50 16.95
CA ASN A 260 -12.36 -27.06 16.41
C ASN A 260 -12.37 -27.05 14.87
N ARG A 261 -11.74 -26.03 14.27
CA ARG A 261 -10.90 -26.13 13.06
C ARG A 261 -10.23 -24.79 12.72
N VAL A 262 -9.44 -24.30 13.68
CA VAL A 262 -8.22 -23.54 13.38
C VAL A 262 -7.14 -24.15 14.26
N VAL A 263 -5.91 -24.17 13.77
CA VAL A 263 -4.67 -24.69 14.37
C VAL A 263 -4.29 -26.10 13.88
N THR A 264 -3.43 -26.12 12.87
CA THR A 264 -2.40 -27.17 12.74
C THR A 264 -1.11 -26.52 12.26
N ASN A 265 -0.32 -26.01 13.20
CA ASN A 265 1.14 -26.10 13.28
C ASN A 265 1.70 -24.95 14.11
N LEU A 266 1.91 -25.17 15.41
CA LEU A 266 3.08 -24.68 16.14
C LEU A 266 3.32 -25.62 17.33
N GLN A 267 4.53 -26.18 17.38
CA GLN A 267 5.02 -27.01 18.49
C GLN A 267 5.34 -26.12 19.72
N PRO A 268 5.28 -26.66 20.95
CA PRO A 268 5.33 -25.86 22.17
C PRO A 268 6.76 -25.58 22.65
N LEU A 269 7.05 -24.32 22.98
CA LEU A 269 8.18 -23.95 23.85
C LEU A 269 7.61 -23.57 25.23
N LEU A 270 8.03 -24.33 26.25
CA LEU A 270 7.67 -24.12 27.65
C LEU A 270 8.16 -22.76 28.17
N LEU A 271 7.24 -21.90 28.60
CA LEU A 271 7.53 -20.78 29.50
C LEU A 271 7.18 -21.19 30.94
N THR A 272 8.21 -21.45 31.74
CA THR A 272 8.10 -21.56 33.20
C THR A 272 8.42 -20.20 33.81
N ASN A 273 7.44 -19.60 34.48
CA ASN A 273 7.55 -18.32 35.16
C ASN A 273 7.91 -18.59 36.63
N ARG A 274 9.16 -18.27 37.02
CA ARG A 274 9.59 -18.23 38.43
C ARG A 274 10.09 -16.81 38.72
N PRO A 275 9.65 -16.14 39.80
CA PRO A 275 10.18 -14.85 40.16
C PRO A 275 11.56 -15.03 40.81
N ALA A 276 12.58 -14.38 40.25
CA ALA A 276 13.90 -14.27 40.86
C ALA A 276 14.24 -12.78 41.07
N THR A 277 14.56 -12.49 42.32
CA THR A 277 15.03 -11.25 42.92
C THR A 277 16.23 -10.62 42.20
N SER A 278 16.17 -9.31 41.95
CA SER A 278 17.27 -8.49 41.43
C SER A 278 18.25 -8.07 42.55
N PRO A 279 19.58 -8.14 42.37
CA PRO A 279 20.56 -7.35 43.13
C PRO A 279 20.72 -5.93 42.55
N PRO A 280 21.27 -4.96 43.32
CA PRO A 280 21.13 -3.53 43.03
C PRO A 280 22.02 -3.04 41.88
N ALA A 281 21.50 -2.03 41.17
CA ALA A 281 22.18 -1.32 40.10
C ALA A 281 23.37 -0.50 40.64
N ALA A 282 24.54 -0.68 40.01
CA ALA A 282 25.66 0.23 40.13
C ALA A 282 25.37 1.51 39.34
N SER A 283 25.48 2.64 40.05
CA SER A 283 25.37 4.00 39.55
C SER A 283 26.51 4.34 38.60
N ASN A 284 26.20 4.66 37.33
CA ASN A 284 27.16 5.28 36.41
C ASN A 284 26.84 6.79 36.33
N ALA A 285 27.70 7.58 36.98
CA ALA A 285 27.74 9.03 36.91
C ALA A 285 28.23 9.53 35.54
N PRO A 286 27.87 10.76 35.13
CA PRO A 286 28.32 11.36 33.87
C PRO A 286 29.81 11.76 33.90
N PRO A 287 30.52 11.75 32.76
CA PRO A 287 31.93 12.13 32.70
C PRO A 287 32.14 13.65 32.86
N ALA A 288 33.18 14.01 33.61
CA ALA A 288 33.64 15.37 33.87
C ALA A 288 34.23 16.06 32.62
N PRO A 289 34.22 17.41 32.55
CA PRO A 289 34.78 18.17 31.43
C PRO A 289 36.32 18.26 31.46
N ALA A 290 36.93 18.29 30.28
CA ALA A 290 38.37 18.39 30.06
C ALA A 290 38.95 19.76 30.49
N PRO A 291 40.22 19.84 30.91
CA PRO A 291 40.85 21.09 31.35
C PRO A 291 41.27 21.99 30.17
N ALA A 292 41.15 23.30 30.38
CA ALA A 292 41.60 24.36 29.46
C ALA A 292 43.14 24.46 29.38
N PRO A 293 43.71 24.89 28.24
CA PRO A 293 45.15 25.16 28.15
C PRO A 293 45.48 26.55 28.72
N ALA A 294 46.49 26.61 29.59
CA ALA A 294 47.12 27.85 30.04
C ALA A 294 48.59 27.86 29.59
N LYS A 295 48.92 28.84 28.74
CA LYS A 295 50.23 29.35 28.26
C LYS A 295 51.23 28.37 27.65
#